data_AF-A0A6G8CEY5-F1
#
_entry.id   AF-A0A6G8CEY5-F1
#
_cell.length_a   1.000
_cell.length_b   1.000
_cell.length_c   1.000
_cell.angle_alpha   90.00
_cell.angle_beta   90.00
_cell.angle_gamma   90.00
#
_symmetry.space_group_name_H-M   'P 1'
#
loop_
_entity.id
_entity.type
_entity.pdbx_description
1 polymer ?
#
loop_
_entity_poly.entity_id
_entity_poly.type
_entity_poly.pdbx_seq_one_letter_code
_entity_poly.pdbx_strand_id
1 'polypeptide(L)'
;MLTLLLSWLITAAVTTVVGRTAWSWLRSKGVPGTEEALPLEWLSLLGLCVLAPVVGGISLSWAISTSIQLVVAASVLALMVAQRTEISADFRQGWQAVKHPNNRYSLLASLAILGVLGIRLLHQSTVVPANFDSGLYHFQTLKWLNEYPTVPGLGNLHGRLAFNSSWFPLLSLFRYGSPVGAMYGLGAFCMCCCWERWCGQ
;
A
#
# COMPACT_ATOMS: atom_id res chain seq x y z
N MET A 1 -0.98 17.72 4.83
CA MET A 1 -2.31 17.10 4.57
C MET A 1 -2.51 16.81 3.10
N LEU A 2 -2.43 17.79 2.19
CA LEU A 2 -2.55 17.54 0.74
C LEU A 2 -1.53 16.53 0.21
N THR A 3 -0.26 16.62 0.65
CA THR A 3 0.80 15.66 0.27
C THR A 3 0.53 14.24 0.75
N LEU A 4 -0.10 14.09 1.93
CA LEU A 4 -0.49 12.79 2.48
C LEU A 4 -1.62 12.17 1.64
N LEU A 5 -2.68 12.93 1.35
CA LEU A 5 -3.78 12.47 0.50
C LEU A 5 -3.28 12.11 -0.91
N LEU A 6 -2.38 12.92 -1.47
CA LEU A 6 -1.75 12.62 -2.76
C LEU A 6 -0.95 11.32 -2.69
N SER A 7 -0.16 11.11 -1.63
CA SER A 7 0.59 9.85 -1.46
C SER A 7 -0.33 8.64 -1.35
N TRP A 8 -1.50 8.77 -0.73
CA TRP A 8 -2.50 7.68 -0.67
C TRP A 8 -3.12 7.41 -2.03
N LEU A 9 -3.45 8.45 -2.80
CA LEU A 9 -3.94 8.27 -4.17
C LEU A 9 -2.91 7.59 -5.06
N ILE A 10 -1.64 7.98 -4.95
CA ILE A 10 -0.54 7.34 -5.68
C ILE A 10 -0.38 5.88 -5.23
N THR A 11 -0.39 5.63 -3.92
CA THR A 11 -0.29 4.27 -3.37
C THR A 11 -1.43 3.40 -3.89
N ALA A 12 -2.68 3.89 -3.80
CA ALA A 12 -3.86 3.21 -4.30
C ALA A 12 -3.78 2.90 -5.80
N ALA A 13 -3.32 3.85 -6.60
CA ALA A 13 -3.16 3.66 -8.03
C ALA A 13 -2.11 2.57 -8.32
N VAL A 14 -0.94 2.65 -7.68
CA VAL A 14 0.15 1.68 -7.85
C VAL A 14 -0.30 0.27 -7.45
N THR A 15 -0.89 0.13 -6.27
CA THR A 15 -1.30 -1.18 -5.73
C THR A 15 -2.44 -1.77 -6.54
N THR A 16 -3.43 -0.97 -6.95
CA THR A 16 -4.54 -1.46 -7.77
C THR A 16 -4.07 -1.93 -9.15
N VAL A 17 -3.17 -1.19 -9.80
CA VAL A 17 -2.62 -1.59 -11.11
C VAL A 17 -1.86 -2.90 -11.01
N VAL A 18 -0.98 -3.03 -10.01
CA VAL A 18 -0.20 -4.26 -9.78
C VAL A 18 -1.14 -5.42 -9.40
N GLY A 19 -2.10 -5.18 -8.53
CA GLY A 19 -3.09 -6.18 -8.12
C GLY A 19 -3.92 -6.68 -9.30
N ARG A 20 -4.33 -5.80 -10.21
CA ARG A 20 -5.06 -6.20 -11.41
C ARG A 20 -4.22 -7.01 -12.38
N THR A 21 -2.95 -6.67 -12.58
CA THR A 21 -2.04 -7.52 -13.38
C THR A 21 -1.91 -8.91 -12.78
N ALA A 22 -1.78 -8.99 -11.45
CA ALA A 22 -1.72 -10.27 -10.76
C ALA A 22 -3.04 -11.05 -10.89
N TRP A 23 -4.18 -10.37 -10.76
CA TRP A 23 -5.51 -10.98 -10.89
C TRP A 23 -5.78 -11.50 -12.30
N SER A 24 -5.51 -10.70 -13.33
CA SER A 24 -5.64 -11.12 -14.73
C SER A 24 -4.70 -12.28 -15.07
N TRP A 25 -3.48 -12.29 -14.54
CA TRP A 25 -2.55 -13.40 -14.67
C TRP A 25 -3.08 -14.68 -14.00
N LEU A 26 -3.58 -14.61 -12.76
CA LEU A 26 -4.19 -15.74 -12.06
C LEU A 26 -5.39 -16.30 -12.82
N ARG A 27 -6.24 -15.41 -13.37
CA ARG A 27 -7.39 -15.80 -14.20
C ARG A 27 -6.95 -16.49 -15.50
N SER A 28 -5.89 -16.01 -16.15
CA SER A 28 -5.32 -16.65 -17.35
C SER A 28 -4.78 -18.07 -17.08
N LYS A 29 -4.42 -18.36 -15.81
CA LYS A 29 -3.96 -19.68 -15.35
C LYS A 29 -5.09 -20.61 -14.93
N GLY A 30 -6.35 -20.16 -14.99
CA GLY A 30 -7.51 -20.96 -14.64
C GLY A 30 -7.58 -21.32 -13.15
N VAL A 31 -7.04 -20.48 -12.27
CA VAL A 31 -7.13 -20.71 -10.82
C VAL A 31 -8.60 -20.64 -10.39
N PRO A 32 -9.14 -21.67 -9.69
CA PRO A 32 -10.53 -21.68 -9.25
C PRO A 32 -10.82 -20.49 -8.32
N GLY A 33 -11.98 -19.85 -8.52
CA GLY A 33 -12.38 -18.64 -7.78
C GLY A 33 -11.97 -17.31 -8.45
N THR A 34 -11.32 -17.35 -9.62
CA THR A 34 -10.97 -16.14 -10.40
C THR A 34 -12.03 -15.70 -11.41
N GLU A 35 -13.21 -16.36 -11.39
CA GLU A 35 -14.31 -16.07 -12.31
C GLU A 35 -15.03 -14.77 -11.96
N GLU A 36 -15.11 -14.44 -10.66
CA GLU A 36 -15.73 -13.21 -10.18
C GLU A 36 -14.77 -12.02 -10.26
N ALA A 37 -15.31 -10.84 -10.56
CA ALA A 37 -14.54 -9.61 -10.53
C ALA A 37 -14.28 -9.19 -9.07
N LEU A 38 -13.01 -9.01 -8.71
CA LEU A 38 -12.65 -8.44 -7.42
C LEU A 38 -12.95 -6.94 -7.39
N PRO A 39 -13.45 -6.42 -6.27
CA PRO A 39 -13.60 -4.97 -6.10
C PRO A 39 -12.23 -4.30 -5.91
N LEU A 40 -12.22 -2.97 -6.02
CA LEU A 40 -11.02 -2.13 -6.04
C LEU A 40 -10.12 -2.29 -4.81
N GLU A 41 -10.72 -2.38 -3.63
CA GLU A 41 -10.00 -2.50 -2.37
C GLU A 41 -9.25 -3.83 -2.25
N TRP A 42 -9.85 -4.93 -2.73
CA TRP A 42 -9.21 -6.25 -2.73
C TRP A 42 -8.11 -6.34 -3.79
N LEU A 43 -8.28 -5.68 -4.94
CA LEU A 43 -7.21 -5.52 -5.94
C LEU A 43 -6.03 -4.74 -5.35
N SER A 44 -6.29 -3.64 -4.63
CA SER A 44 -5.23 -2.88 -3.95
C SER A 44 -4.49 -3.73 -2.91
N LEU A 45 -5.20 -4.50 -2.09
CA LEU A 45 -4.58 -5.41 -1.11
C LEU A 45 -3.76 -6.52 -1.79
N LEU A 46 -4.27 -7.11 -2.86
CA LEU A 46 -3.53 -8.09 -3.66
C LEU A 46 -2.25 -7.47 -4.24
N GLY A 47 -2.31 -6.23 -4.71
CA GLY A 47 -1.14 -5.49 -5.17
C GLY A 47 -0.09 -5.29 -4.09
N LEU A 48 -0.50 -4.96 -2.86
CA LEU A 48 0.42 -4.89 -1.71
C LEU A 48 1.07 -6.24 -1.40
N CYS A 49 0.30 -7.33 -1.43
CA CYS A 49 0.79 -8.68 -1.23
C CYS A 49 1.82 -9.09 -2.30
N VAL A 50 1.65 -8.66 -3.55
CA VAL A 50 2.60 -8.92 -4.64
C VAL A 50 3.84 -8.03 -4.54
N LEU A 51 3.67 -6.74 -4.20
CA LEU A 51 4.79 -5.81 -4.05
C LEU A 51 5.69 -6.16 -2.87
N ALA A 52 5.14 -6.68 -1.77
CA ALA A 52 5.91 -7.01 -0.57
C ALA A 52 7.13 -7.91 -0.83
N PRO A 53 6.99 -9.11 -1.44
CA PRO A 53 8.13 -9.96 -1.75
C PRO A 53 9.01 -9.40 -2.87
N VAL A 54 8.46 -8.67 -3.85
CA VAL A 54 9.23 -8.07 -4.94
C VAL A 54 10.19 -7.01 -4.40
N VAL A 55 9.69 -6.07 -3.60
CA VAL A 55 10.51 -5.01 -3.01
C VAL A 55 11.44 -5.58 -1.94
N GLY A 56 10.97 -6.56 -1.17
CA GLY A 56 11.83 -7.30 -0.25
C GLY A 56 13.01 -7.96 -0.96
N GLY A 57 12.78 -8.61 -2.10
CA GLY A 57 13.82 -9.19 -2.94
C GLY A 57 14.80 -8.14 -3.48
N ILE A 58 14.29 -7.00 -3.96
CA ILE A 58 15.12 -5.87 -4.40
C ILE A 58 16.02 -5.39 -3.25
N SER A 59 15.48 -5.29 -2.03
CA SER A 59 16.22 -4.81 -0.85
C SER A 59 17.42 -5.68 -0.44
N LEU A 60 17.49 -6.93 -0.93
CA LEU A 60 18.64 -7.80 -0.69
C LEU A 60 19.86 -7.37 -1.50
N SER A 61 19.65 -6.83 -2.71
CA SER A 61 20.73 -6.52 -3.65
C SER A 61 20.92 -5.02 -3.87
N TRP A 62 19.85 -4.23 -3.75
CA TRP A 62 19.87 -2.79 -3.94
C TRP A 62 19.17 -2.06 -2.80
N ALA A 63 19.67 -0.87 -2.49
CA ALA A 63 18.95 0.06 -1.63
C ALA A 63 17.67 0.54 -2.34
N ILE A 64 16.59 0.74 -1.57
CA ILE A 64 15.31 1.31 -2.02
C ILE A 64 15.48 2.84 -2.16
N SER A 65 16.34 3.20 -3.08
CA SER A 65 16.65 4.57 -3.45
C SER A 65 15.56 5.16 -4.34
N THR A 66 15.62 6.47 -4.57
CA THR A 66 14.71 7.16 -5.49
C THR A 66 14.78 6.61 -6.91
N SER A 67 15.93 6.06 -7.34
CA SER A 67 16.06 5.39 -8.63
C SER A 67 15.14 4.18 -8.75
N ILE A 68 15.06 3.34 -7.71
CA ILE A 68 14.13 2.20 -7.67
C ILE A 68 12.68 2.69 -7.69
N GLN A 69 12.36 3.76 -6.95
CA GLN A 69 11.02 4.35 -6.99
C GLN A 69 10.63 4.81 -8.39
N LEU A 70 11.56 5.45 -9.13
CA LEU A 70 11.33 5.88 -10.51
C LEU A 70 11.13 4.70 -11.48
N VAL A 71 11.93 3.63 -11.33
CA VAL A 71 11.77 2.41 -12.14
C VAL A 71 10.42 1.76 -11.88
N VAL A 72 10.02 1.63 -10.63
CA VAL A 72 8.70 1.10 -10.26
C VAL A 72 7.59 2.00 -10.79
N ALA A 73 7.70 3.32 -10.63
CA ALA A 73 6.72 4.28 -11.13
C ALA A 73 6.57 4.20 -12.65
N ALA A 74 7.67 4.13 -13.41
CA ALA A 74 7.65 3.97 -14.86
C ALA A 74 7.02 2.64 -15.29
N SER A 75 7.36 1.55 -14.60
CA SER A 75 6.81 0.21 -14.87
C SER A 75 5.30 0.18 -14.62
N VAL A 76 4.85 0.74 -13.50
CA VAL A 76 3.43 0.85 -13.16
C VAL A 76 2.69 1.74 -14.15
N LEU A 77 3.29 2.86 -14.57
CA LEU A 77 2.69 3.76 -15.55
C LEU A 77 2.51 3.06 -16.91
N ALA A 78 3.51 2.28 -17.36
CA ALA A 78 3.39 1.46 -18.56
C ALA A 78 2.25 0.44 -18.44
N LEU A 79 2.16 -0.27 -17.31
CA LEU A 79 1.07 -1.22 -17.03
C LEU A 79 -0.30 -0.53 -16.98
N MET A 80 -0.37 0.67 -16.41
CA MET A 80 -1.59 1.48 -16.32
C MET A 80 -2.08 1.90 -17.71
N VAL A 81 -1.18 2.31 -18.61
CA VAL A 81 -1.53 2.64 -20.00
C VAL A 81 -1.98 1.41 -20.78
N ALA A 82 -1.33 0.26 -20.57
CA ALA A 82 -1.69 -1.01 -21.19
C ALA A 82 -3.09 -1.50 -20.78
N GLN A 83 -3.46 -1.32 -19.50
CA GLN A 83 -4.75 -1.78 -18.94
C GLN A 83 -5.76 -0.64 -18.73
N ARG A 84 -5.60 0.50 -19.42
CA ARG A 84 -6.41 1.71 -19.17
C ARG A 84 -7.92 1.49 -19.30
N THR A 85 -8.35 0.66 -20.24
CA THR A 85 -9.77 0.37 -20.52
C THR A 85 -10.38 -0.41 -19.36
N GLU A 86 -9.67 -1.45 -18.95
CA GLU A 86 -9.98 -2.29 -17.81
C GLU A 86 -10.05 -1.49 -16.51
N ILE A 87 -9.01 -0.71 -16.18
CA ILE A 87 -8.96 0.12 -14.97
C ILE A 87 -10.15 1.10 -14.93
N SER A 88 -10.49 1.69 -16.08
CA SER A 88 -11.64 2.57 -16.18
C SER A 88 -12.97 1.86 -15.93
N ALA A 89 -13.08 0.57 -16.28
CA ALA A 89 -14.27 -0.24 -16.03
C ALA A 89 -14.43 -0.55 -14.53
N ASP A 90 -13.37 -0.98 -13.84
CA ASP A 90 -13.43 -1.25 -12.39
C ASP A 90 -13.72 0.02 -11.61
N PHE A 91 -13.15 1.16 -12.01
CA PHE A 91 -13.43 2.45 -11.38
C PHE A 91 -14.90 2.85 -11.58
N ARG A 92 -15.46 2.64 -12.78
CA ARG A 92 -16.90 2.88 -13.02
C ARG A 92 -17.77 1.95 -12.18
N GLN A 93 -17.40 0.68 -12.05
CA GLN A 93 -18.14 -0.30 -11.25
C GLN A 93 -18.11 0.07 -9.75
N GLY A 94 -16.94 0.41 -9.21
CA GLY A 94 -16.82 0.89 -7.83
C GLY A 94 -17.62 2.16 -7.58
N TRP A 95 -17.59 3.11 -8.52
CA TRP A 95 -18.36 4.34 -8.43
C TRP A 95 -19.88 4.12 -8.48
N GLN A 96 -20.34 3.16 -9.29
CA GLN A 96 -21.76 2.78 -9.33
C GLN A 96 -22.21 2.12 -8.03
N ALA A 97 -21.36 1.30 -7.40
CA ALA A 97 -21.63 0.69 -6.10
C ALA A 97 -21.80 1.75 -4.99
N VAL A 98 -21.03 2.84 -5.05
CA VAL A 98 -21.17 3.98 -4.12
C VAL A 98 -22.45 4.77 -4.38
N LYS A 99 -22.83 4.98 -5.65
CA LYS A 99 -24.02 5.76 -6.04
C LYS A 99 -25.35 5.06 -5.73
N HIS A 100 -25.38 3.74 -5.81
CA HIS A 100 -26.58 2.94 -5.56
C HIS A 100 -26.36 2.01 -4.37
N PRO A 101 -26.29 2.56 -3.14
CA PRO A 101 -26.10 1.75 -1.95
C PRO A 101 -27.30 0.84 -1.74
N ASN A 102 -27.03 -0.45 -1.51
CA ASN A 102 -28.07 -1.48 -1.34
C ASN A 102 -28.92 -1.25 -0.07
N ASN A 103 -28.44 -0.46 0.90
CA ASN A 103 -29.16 -0.13 2.13
C ASN A 103 -28.70 1.22 2.73
N ARG A 104 -29.64 2.11 3.07
CA ARG A 104 -29.37 3.42 3.69
C ARG A 104 -28.67 3.33 5.05
N TYR A 105 -28.91 2.26 5.81
CA TYR A 105 -28.26 2.05 7.12
C TYR A 105 -26.79 1.65 6.97
N SER A 106 -26.44 0.90 5.92
CA SER A 106 -25.05 0.56 5.60
C SER A 106 -24.26 1.82 5.21
N LEU A 107 -24.88 2.72 4.44
CA LEU A 107 -24.25 4.01 4.10
C LEU A 107 -24.03 4.89 5.33
N LEU A 108 -25.02 5.03 6.22
CA LEU A 108 -24.86 5.79 7.46
C LEU A 108 -23.79 5.21 8.39
N ALA A 109 -23.72 3.88 8.52
CA ALA A 109 -22.66 3.21 9.28
C ALA A 109 -21.28 3.49 8.67
N SER A 110 -21.13 3.36 7.35
CA SER A 110 -19.86 3.64 6.66
C SER A 110 -19.39 5.09 6.86
N LEU A 111 -20.31 6.06 6.79
CA LEU A 111 -20.01 7.48 7.03
C LEU A 111 -19.65 7.76 8.48
N ALA A 112 -20.36 7.17 9.44
CA ALA A 112 -20.06 7.33 10.85
C ALA A 112 -18.65 6.81 11.18
N ILE A 113 -18.27 5.66 10.64
CA ILE A 113 -16.94 5.08 10.89
C ILE A 113 -15.85 5.83 10.13
N LEU A 114 -16.08 6.25 8.88
CA LEU A 114 -15.16 7.17 8.18
C LEU A 114 -14.96 8.46 8.97
N GLY A 115 -16.01 8.99 9.61
CA GLY A 115 -15.93 10.12 10.52
C GLY A 115 -15.04 9.84 11.73
N VAL A 116 -15.24 8.71 12.42
CA VAL A 116 -14.40 8.30 13.56
C VAL A 116 -12.95 8.08 13.14
N LEU A 117 -12.69 7.39 12.03
CA LEU A 117 -11.36 7.18 11.49
C LEU A 117 -10.70 8.50 11.10
N GLY A 118 -11.44 9.40 10.45
CA GLY A 118 -10.98 10.75 10.11
C GLY A 118 -10.58 11.54 11.35
N ILE A 119 -11.41 11.53 12.40
CA ILE A 119 -11.11 12.18 13.68
C ILE A 119 -9.86 11.57 14.33
N ARG A 120 -9.72 10.23 14.31
CA ARG A 120 -8.54 9.54 14.84
C ARG A 120 -7.27 9.92 14.05
N LEU A 121 -7.35 9.99 12.73
CA LEU A 121 -6.23 10.41 11.88
C LEU A 121 -5.82 11.86 12.15
N LEU A 122 -6.79 12.76 12.29
CA LEU A 122 -6.55 14.16 12.64
C LEU A 122 -5.88 14.28 14.01
N HIS A 123 -6.38 13.57 15.02
CA HIS A 123 -5.77 13.55 16.34
C HIS A 123 -4.32 13.00 16.31
N GLN A 124 -4.09 11.90 15.60
CA GLN A 124 -2.74 11.34 15.47
C GLN A 124 -1.79 12.27 14.71
N SER A 125 -2.30 13.16 13.85
CA SER A 125 -1.48 14.16 13.17
C SER A 125 -1.00 15.31 14.07
N THR A 126 -1.63 15.51 15.23
CA THR A 126 -1.27 16.57 16.19
C THR A 126 -0.44 16.06 17.37
N VAL A 127 -0.34 14.74 17.54
CA VAL A 127 0.38 14.12 18.68
C VAL A 127 1.82 13.80 18.27
N VAL A 128 2.77 14.09 19.17
CA VAL A 128 4.17 13.70 18.98
C VAL A 128 4.27 12.17 18.94
N PRO A 129 4.99 11.57 17.97
CA PRO A 129 5.16 10.13 17.91
C PRO A 129 5.78 9.58 19.21
N ALA A 130 4.96 8.93 20.04
CA ALA A 130 5.37 8.42 21.34
C ALA A 130 5.75 6.93 21.31
N ASN A 131 5.76 6.30 20.12
CA ASN A 131 6.14 4.90 20.02
C ASN A 131 7.66 4.76 20.20
N PHE A 132 8.04 4.18 21.34
CA PHE A 132 9.43 3.92 21.71
C PHE A 132 10.20 3.17 20.60
N ASP A 133 9.58 2.17 19.99
CA ASP A 133 10.17 1.35 18.92
C ASP A 133 10.47 2.15 17.65
N SER A 134 9.68 3.20 17.39
CA SER A 134 9.88 4.05 16.22
C SER A 134 11.17 4.84 16.29
N GLY A 135 11.47 5.40 17.47
CA GLY A 135 12.72 6.09 17.73
C GLY A 135 13.92 5.15 17.84
N LEU A 136 13.69 3.91 18.28
CA LEU A 136 14.77 2.95 18.53
C LEU A 136 15.23 2.23 17.26
N TYR A 137 14.30 1.69 16.45
CA TYR A 137 14.68 0.91 15.27
C TYR A 137 13.89 1.18 14.00
N HIS A 138 12.60 1.58 14.03
CA HIS A 138 11.84 1.71 12.78
C HIS A 138 12.47 2.71 11.81
N PHE A 139 12.81 3.92 12.29
CA PHE A 139 13.43 4.93 11.43
C PHE A 139 14.84 4.54 10.99
N GLN A 140 15.60 3.86 11.84
CA GLN A 140 16.94 3.40 11.51
C GLN A 140 16.90 2.30 10.44
N THR A 141 15.99 1.35 10.56
CA THR A 141 15.76 0.29 9.56
C THR A 141 15.30 0.88 8.23
N LEU A 142 14.38 1.84 8.25
CA LEU A 142 13.93 2.54 7.03
C LEU A 142 15.08 3.32 6.38
N LYS A 143 15.89 4.03 7.18
CA LYS A 143 17.06 4.75 6.67
C LYS A 143 18.06 3.78 6.03
N TRP A 144 18.36 2.67 6.70
CA TRP A 144 19.22 1.62 6.14
C TRP A 144 18.68 1.14 4.80
N LEU A 145 17.42 0.70 4.73
CA LEU A 145 16.82 0.18 3.49
C LEU A 145 16.86 1.19 2.34
N ASN A 146 16.82 2.49 2.63
CA ASN A 146 16.87 3.55 1.61
C ASN A 146 18.30 3.85 1.13
N GLU A 147 19.31 3.66 1.98
CA GLU A 147 20.70 4.03 1.70
C GLU A 147 21.58 2.83 1.29
N TYR A 148 21.29 1.64 1.82
CA TYR A 148 22.12 0.45 1.66
C TYR A 148 21.29 -0.81 1.38
N PRO A 149 21.81 -1.75 0.58
CA PRO A 149 21.25 -3.10 0.49
C PRO A 149 21.46 -3.87 1.80
N THR A 150 20.74 -4.99 1.91
CA THR A 150 20.93 -5.94 3.02
C THR A 150 22.31 -6.57 2.94
N VAL A 151 23.05 -6.60 4.05
CA VAL A 151 24.39 -7.19 4.10
C VAL A 151 24.28 -8.72 4.21
N PRO A 152 24.82 -9.49 3.25
CA PRO A 152 24.78 -10.95 3.32
C PRO A 152 25.60 -11.46 4.52
N GLY A 153 25.07 -12.46 5.22
CA GLY A 153 25.73 -13.04 6.40
C GLY A 153 25.52 -12.29 7.71
N LEU A 154 24.80 -11.16 7.73
CA LEU A 154 24.51 -10.40 8.95
C LEU A 154 23.77 -11.25 10.01
N GLY A 155 22.92 -12.17 9.56
CA GLY A 155 22.23 -13.14 10.42
C GLY A 155 23.14 -14.14 11.14
N ASN A 156 24.35 -14.39 10.62
CA ASN A 156 25.32 -15.29 11.24
C ASN A 156 25.96 -14.67 12.49
N LEU A 157 25.92 -13.33 12.62
CA LEU A 157 26.41 -12.63 13.81
C LEU A 157 25.37 -12.69 14.93
N HIS A 158 24.10 -12.48 14.59
CA HIS A 158 22.99 -12.62 15.54
C HIS A 158 21.66 -12.81 14.81
N GLY A 159 20.84 -13.77 15.25
CA GLY A 159 19.58 -14.11 14.58
C GLY A 159 18.60 -12.95 14.46
N ARG A 160 18.59 -12.00 15.40
CA ARG A 160 17.74 -10.79 15.32
C ARG A 160 18.05 -9.90 14.12
N LEU A 161 19.28 -9.95 13.61
CA LEU A 161 19.70 -9.18 12.43
C LEU A 161 19.30 -9.87 11.12
N ALA A 162 18.90 -11.15 11.17
CA ALA A 162 18.34 -11.86 10.02
C ALA A 162 16.85 -11.56 9.80
N PHE A 163 16.17 -11.00 10.80
CA PHE A 163 14.74 -10.73 10.73
C PHE A 163 14.46 -9.33 10.19
N ASN A 164 13.65 -9.26 9.13
CA ASN A 164 13.06 -8.03 8.62
C ASN A 164 11.56 -8.23 8.43
N SER A 165 10.77 -7.19 8.72
CA SER A 165 9.35 -7.19 8.40
C SER A 165 9.16 -6.80 6.94
N SER A 166 8.35 -7.56 6.19
CA SER A 166 7.95 -7.22 4.80
C SER A 166 7.26 -5.87 4.68
N TRP A 167 6.85 -5.29 5.81
CA TRP A 167 6.29 -3.95 5.90
C TRP A 167 7.32 -2.83 5.67
N PHE A 168 8.56 -2.96 6.13
CA PHE A 168 9.57 -1.89 6.00
C PHE A 168 10.02 -1.64 4.55
N PRO A 169 10.26 -2.68 3.71
CA PRO A 169 10.53 -2.48 2.29
C PRO A 169 9.38 -1.73 1.58
N LEU A 170 8.12 -2.09 1.88
CA LEU A 170 6.97 -1.39 1.32
C LEU A 170 6.89 0.07 1.78
N LEU A 171 7.07 0.34 3.07
CA LEU A 171 7.15 1.72 3.58
C LEU A 171 8.24 2.52 2.86
N SER A 172 9.41 1.91 2.65
CA SER A 172 10.53 2.54 1.95
C SER A 172 10.20 2.85 0.48
N LEU A 173 9.49 1.95 -0.21
CA LEU A 173 9.04 2.18 -1.58
C LEU A 173 8.06 3.36 -1.68
N PHE A 174 7.09 3.44 -0.77
CA PHE A 174 6.06 4.49 -0.78
C PHE A 174 6.48 5.75 -0.01
N ARG A 175 7.76 5.90 0.34
CA ARG A 175 8.25 7.13 0.99
C ARG A 175 8.16 8.30 0.04
N TYR A 176 7.87 9.48 0.58
CA TYR A 176 7.94 10.74 -0.15
C TYR A 176 8.71 11.79 0.65
N GLY A 177 9.37 12.70 -0.05
CA GLY A 177 10.07 13.82 0.55
C GLY A 177 9.09 14.90 1.00
N SER A 178 9.28 15.41 2.21
CA SER A 178 8.61 16.60 2.76
C SER A 178 9.69 17.57 3.26
N PRO A 179 9.41 18.87 3.41
CA PRO A 179 10.37 19.83 3.98
C PRO A 179 10.89 19.45 5.37
N VAL A 180 10.17 18.60 6.10
CA VAL A 180 10.51 18.13 7.46
C VAL A 180 11.26 16.77 7.44
N GLY A 181 11.46 16.18 6.26
CA GLY A 181 12.10 14.88 6.08
C GLY A 181 11.25 13.87 5.30
N ALA A 182 11.70 12.62 5.25
CA ALA A 182 10.97 11.54 4.59
C ALA A 182 9.72 11.17 5.40
N MET A 183 8.58 11.07 4.72
CA MET A 183 7.30 10.67 5.30
C MET A 183 6.86 9.31 4.76
N TYR A 184 6.18 8.53 5.62
CA TYR A 184 5.77 7.15 5.36
C TYR A 184 4.26 7.00 5.62
N GLY A 185 3.46 7.05 4.56
CA GLY A 185 1.99 7.12 4.66
C GLY A 185 1.23 5.78 4.60
N LEU A 186 1.93 4.67 4.36
CA LEU A 186 1.32 3.38 3.99
C LEU A 186 0.42 2.76 5.09
N GLY A 187 0.73 2.97 6.37
CA GLY A 187 -0.01 2.35 7.47
C GLY A 187 -1.46 2.78 7.57
N ALA A 188 -1.72 4.07 7.36
CA ALA A 188 -3.08 4.59 7.37
C ALA A 188 -3.87 4.16 6.12
N PHE A 189 -3.20 3.97 4.98
CA PHE A 189 -3.81 3.50 3.74
C PHE A 189 -4.39 2.08 3.88
N CYS A 190 -3.64 1.13 4.46
CA CYS A 190 -4.13 -0.24 4.64
C CYS A 190 -5.37 -0.33 5.53
N MET A 191 -5.49 0.54 6.55
CA MET A 191 -6.69 0.60 7.38
C MET A 191 -7.94 1.01 6.58
N CYS A 192 -7.80 1.91 5.60
CA CYS A 192 -8.90 2.29 4.72
C CYS A 192 -9.33 1.14 3.81
N CYS A 193 -8.38 0.40 3.20
CA CYS A 193 -8.71 -0.70 2.27
C CYS A 193 -9.37 -1.91 2.95
N CYS A 194 -8.99 -2.26 4.18
CA CYS A 194 -9.58 -3.41 4.88
C CYS A 194 -11.01 -3.16 5.41
N TRP A 195 -11.49 -1.91 5.40
CA TRP A 195 -12.68 -1.51 6.13
C TRP A 195 -14.00 -1.65 5.34
N GLU A 196 -14.04 -1.28 4.06
CA GLU A 196 -15.29 -1.07 3.29
C GLU A 196 -16.24 -2.28 3.25
N ARG A 197 -15.77 -3.50 3.50
CA ARG A 197 -16.60 -4.73 3.51
C ARG A 197 -16.78 -5.42 4.87
N TRP A 198 -16.06 -5.03 5.92
CA TRP A 198 -16.28 -5.58 7.27
C TRP A 198 -17.61 -5.13 7.90
N CYS A 199 -18.22 -4.05 7.40
CA CYS A 199 -19.58 -3.64 7.77
C CYS A 199 -20.68 -4.18 6.82
N GLY A 200 -20.31 -5.01 5.84
CA GLY A 200 -21.22 -5.56 4.84
C GLY A 200 -21.52 -7.06 4.97
N GLN A 201 -20.92 -7.72 5.97
CA GLN A 201 -21.31 -9.06 6.44
C GLN A 201 -21.96 -8.94 7.81
#